data_AF-A0A4U0VMW6-F1
#
_entry.id   AF-A0A4U0VMW6-F1
#
_cell.length_a   1.000
_cell.length_b   1.000
_cell.length_c   1.000
_cell.angle_alpha   90.00
_cell.angle_beta   90.00
_cell.angle_gamma   90.00
#
_symmetry.space_group_name_H-M   'P 1'
#
loop_
_entity.id
_entity.type
_entity.pdbx_description
1 polymer ?
#
loop_
_entity_poly.entity_id
_entity_poly.type
_entity_poly.pdbx_seq_one_letter_code
_entity_poly.pdbx_strand_id
1 'polypeptide(L)'
;MPKEDTDPAAEPFLAGTDQRDLLSDEPDYIRLRSLEHAEERYRDPEKPRRGALAAARPSRRALVVLALAVVLLSLFPLRHQSLNALLSATSESSPRSNVECDPYAKRGVLRIDLDDWSGNRWEPALVTDCQPRDYLSQIYRDGRNLSNEPGLDFLRDRVILLFGDSVDRGFLEHFCRIFALGRFEHIGSGHELDPPLPLGREHAPPGYRSDRGDEDWVGNPMGRPSLCYLPSYKTYLLNVFQFGLHPEDETVIHFTHFLPPGGFEDRFDTARSWVRFSAARASAASTTDQRGAGPDHPHATFWNLMRHPDDEGDNESSPDLAATTSATSTNGADKNATKPAWIEKLGDWAPPTRARQDWWERRVQSAVKHVGRAWGGAQSGSLILWRTLHMATTVGKWPLNKQYAQNEIAHRVVEVLQAEGRAAESGSTWSDWRAKVVPTLGQTWETVDRKAVREMGLGDRLGVLDWGKLFFGQEVKHTSDGIHPHPPGCWAYWNMLFDSLRRHVEPELD
;
A
#
# COMPACT_ATOMS: atom_id res chain seq x y z
N MET A 1 -8.17 78.30 -11.39
CA MET A 1 -8.44 78.96 -10.09
C MET A 1 -9.74 78.38 -9.54
N PRO A 2 -9.80 78.05 -8.25
CA PRO A 2 -9.82 76.64 -7.86
C PRO A 2 -11.09 76.24 -7.09
N LYS A 3 -11.36 74.94 -7.02
CA LYS A 3 -11.68 74.27 -5.75
C LYS A 3 -10.89 72.98 -5.66
N GLU A 4 -10.01 73.02 -4.67
CA GLU A 4 -9.24 71.95 -4.04
C GLU A 4 -10.18 71.15 -3.10
N ASP A 5 -9.62 70.14 -2.46
CA ASP A 5 -10.19 69.27 -1.40
C ASP A 5 -10.84 67.98 -1.91
N THR A 6 -10.51 66.77 -1.43
CA THR A 6 -9.49 66.29 -0.48
C THR A 6 -9.49 64.77 -0.61
N ASP A 7 -8.30 64.20 -0.47
CA ASP A 7 -8.00 62.77 -0.34
C ASP A 7 -8.55 62.19 0.99
N PRO A 8 -9.22 61.03 1.03
CA PRO A 8 -9.31 60.25 2.25
C PRO A 8 -8.34 59.07 2.21
N ALA A 9 -7.27 59.30 2.96
CA ALA A 9 -6.38 58.37 3.64
C ALA A 9 -6.86 56.90 3.73
N ALA A 10 -5.90 56.03 3.42
CA ALA A 10 -5.82 54.65 3.84
C ALA A 10 -6.04 54.50 5.35
N GLU A 11 -7.05 53.74 5.73
CA GLU A 11 -7.14 53.13 7.06
C GLU A 11 -6.52 51.72 7.04
N PRO A 12 -5.75 51.36 8.08
CA PRO A 12 -5.21 50.02 8.24
C PRO A 12 -6.30 49.07 8.73
N PHE A 13 -6.53 47.98 8.00
CA PHE A 13 -7.32 46.85 8.48
C PHE A 13 -6.61 46.22 9.69
N LEU A 14 -7.10 46.59 10.88
CA LEU A 14 -6.77 45.95 12.14
C LEU A 14 -7.29 44.51 12.13
N ALA A 15 -6.39 43.61 12.51
CA ALA A 15 -6.64 42.19 12.73
C ALA A 15 -7.80 41.99 13.71
N GLY A 16 -8.92 41.46 13.20
CA GLY A 16 -9.94 40.82 14.01
C GLY A 16 -9.51 39.39 14.30
N THR A 17 -8.88 39.17 15.45
CA THR A 17 -8.76 37.84 16.05
C THR A 17 -10.13 37.41 16.54
N ASP A 18 -10.91 36.74 15.68
CA ASP A 18 -12.13 36.04 16.10
C ASP A 18 -11.70 34.70 16.71
N GLN A 19 -11.22 34.79 17.95
CA GLN A 19 -10.92 33.68 18.83
C GLN A 19 -12.26 33.13 19.34
N ARG A 20 -12.93 32.32 18.52
CA ARG A 20 -14.04 31.50 18.99
C ARG A 20 -13.46 30.31 19.73
N ASP A 21 -13.74 30.29 21.02
CA ASP A 21 -13.56 29.18 21.94
C ASP A 21 -14.13 27.88 21.34
N LEU A 22 -13.23 27.02 20.85
CA LEU A 22 -13.46 25.59 20.69
C LEU A 22 -13.00 24.89 21.97
N LEU A 23 -13.73 25.14 23.06
CA LEU A 23 -13.66 24.40 24.30
C LEU A 23 -14.97 23.60 24.45
N SER A 24 -14.98 22.39 23.90
CA SER A 24 -15.59 21.18 24.47
C SER A 24 -15.89 20.19 23.35
N ASP A 25 -14.90 19.40 22.97
CA ASP A 25 -15.14 18.05 22.48
C ASP A 25 -14.08 17.19 23.16
N GLU A 26 -14.42 16.69 24.35
CA GLU A 26 -13.69 15.60 24.97
C GLU A 26 -13.71 14.41 24.00
N PRO A 27 -12.57 13.78 23.69
CA PRO A 27 -12.59 12.49 23.05
C PRO A 27 -13.15 11.48 24.05
N ASP A 28 -14.27 10.84 23.69
CA ASP A 28 -14.85 9.68 24.37
C ASP A 28 -13.77 8.59 24.52
N TYR A 29 -13.07 8.60 25.66
CA TYR A 29 -12.24 7.50 26.08
C TYR A 29 -13.17 6.32 26.36
N ILE A 30 -13.11 5.33 25.48
CA ILE A 30 -13.69 4.00 25.70
C ILE A 30 -13.10 3.47 27.00
N ARG A 31 -13.89 3.56 28.07
CA ARG A 31 -13.62 3.00 29.39
C ARG A 31 -13.69 1.48 29.25
N LEU A 32 -12.55 0.85 28.99
CA LEU A 32 -12.40 -0.60 29.03
C LEU A 32 -12.75 -1.07 30.45
N ARG A 33 -13.92 -1.69 30.60
CA ARG A 33 -14.27 -2.45 31.81
C ARG A 33 -13.30 -3.62 31.93
N SER A 34 -12.71 -3.80 33.11
CA SER A 34 -11.92 -4.98 33.44
C SER A 34 -12.73 -6.25 33.19
N LEU A 35 -12.15 -7.17 32.42
CA LEU A 35 -12.60 -8.55 32.30
C LEU A 35 -11.70 -9.41 33.19
N GLU A 36 -11.81 -9.22 34.51
CA GLU A 36 -11.64 -10.34 35.43
C GLU A 36 -12.95 -11.15 35.32
N HIS A 37 -12.89 -12.41 34.87
CA HIS A 37 -13.91 -13.48 34.87
C HIS A 37 -13.91 -14.30 33.56
N ALA A 38 -12.75 -14.78 33.12
CA ALA A 38 -12.67 -15.85 32.11
C ALA A 38 -11.47 -16.79 32.34
N GLU A 39 -11.24 -17.19 33.60
CA GLU A 39 -10.40 -18.34 33.93
C GLU A 39 -11.18 -19.26 34.87
N GLU A 40 -12.09 -20.08 34.34
CA GLU A 40 -12.54 -21.28 35.04
C GLU A 40 -13.34 -22.20 34.12
N ARG A 41 -12.64 -23.15 33.51
CA ARG A 41 -13.08 -24.55 33.29
C ARG A 41 -12.10 -25.26 32.36
N TYR A 42 -11.17 -26.04 32.92
CA TYR A 42 -10.89 -27.42 32.48
C TYR A 42 -9.79 -28.06 33.38
N ARG A 43 -10.24 -28.65 34.49
CA ARG A 43 -9.68 -29.83 35.21
C ARG A 43 -10.91 -30.49 35.84
N ASP A 44 -11.10 -31.80 35.92
CA ASP A 44 -10.16 -32.86 36.32
C ASP A 44 -10.73 -34.27 35.90
N PRO A 45 -10.29 -35.44 36.43
CA PRO A 45 -9.82 -36.59 35.63
C PRO A 45 -10.63 -37.90 35.94
N GLU A 46 -10.01 -39.07 35.68
CA GLU A 46 -10.38 -40.48 36.00
C GLU A 46 -10.67 -41.33 34.73
N LYS A 47 -10.20 -42.57 34.52
CA LYS A 47 -9.51 -43.60 35.35
C LYS A 47 -8.91 -44.66 34.39
N PRO A 48 -7.87 -45.41 34.78
CA PRO A 48 -7.27 -46.44 33.93
C PRO A 48 -7.97 -47.80 34.07
N ARG A 49 -8.27 -48.47 32.94
CA ARG A 49 -8.65 -49.89 32.92
C ARG A 49 -7.48 -50.74 32.41
N ARG A 50 -6.99 -51.60 33.29
CA ARG A 50 -6.09 -52.72 33.01
C ARG A 50 -6.79 -53.72 32.08
N GLY A 51 -6.16 -54.02 30.94
CA GLY A 51 -6.55 -55.10 30.04
C GLY A 51 -5.33 -55.95 29.71
N ALA A 52 -5.48 -57.26 29.82
CA ALA A 52 -4.43 -58.26 29.80
C ALA A 52 -3.66 -58.36 28.47
N LEU A 53 -2.34 -58.54 28.57
CA LEU A 53 -1.44 -58.88 27.48
C LEU A 53 -1.68 -60.32 27.01
N ALA A 54 -2.30 -60.48 25.85
CA ALA A 54 -2.23 -61.71 25.08
C ALA A 54 -1.01 -61.65 24.15
N ALA A 55 -0.06 -62.56 24.34
CA ALA A 55 1.13 -62.69 23.49
C ALA A 55 0.73 -63.13 22.07
N ALA A 56 0.60 -62.15 21.17
CA ALA A 56 0.39 -62.41 19.75
C ALA A 56 1.68 -62.99 19.13
N ARG A 57 1.59 -64.21 18.58
CA ARG A 57 2.68 -64.80 17.80
C ARG A 57 2.96 -63.90 16.59
N PRO A 58 4.20 -63.46 16.34
CA PRO A 58 4.51 -62.60 15.21
C PRO A 58 4.18 -63.33 13.91
N SER A 59 3.32 -62.72 13.10
CA SER A 59 3.01 -63.23 11.77
C SER A 59 4.29 -63.26 10.93
N ARG A 60 4.48 -64.30 10.11
CA ARG A 60 5.64 -64.42 9.20
C ARG A 60 5.84 -63.19 8.30
N ARG A 61 4.78 -62.40 8.07
CA ARG A 61 4.84 -61.13 7.33
C ARG A 61 5.63 -60.04 8.06
N ALA A 62 5.53 -59.97 9.40
CA ALA A 62 6.28 -59.00 10.19
C ALA A 62 7.81 -59.25 10.12
N LEU A 63 8.23 -60.51 10.09
CA LEU A 63 9.64 -60.87 9.92
C LEU A 63 10.18 -60.54 8.53
N VAL A 64 9.37 -60.70 7.48
CA VAL A 64 9.76 -60.31 6.11
C VAL A 64 9.90 -58.79 5.97
N VAL A 65 8.99 -58.01 6.57
CA VAL A 65 9.09 -56.53 6.58
C VAL A 65 10.32 -56.08 7.35
N LEU A 66 10.61 -56.69 8.51
CA LEU A 66 11.80 -56.35 9.28
C LEU A 66 13.09 -56.70 8.52
N ALA A 67 13.14 -57.85 7.84
CA ALA A 67 14.28 -58.25 7.03
C ALA A 67 14.51 -57.29 5.85
N LEU A 68 13.45 -56.87 5.16
CA LEU A 68 13.54 -55.87 4.09
C LEU A 68 14.00 -54.50 4.60
N ALA A 69 13.52 -54.07 5.77
CA ALA A 69 13.96 -52.83 6.39
C ALA A 69 15.45 -52.88 6.75
N VAL A 70 15.95 -54.00 7.27
CA VAL A 70 17.37 -54.20 7.58
C VAL A 70 18.23 -54.20 6.31
N VAL A 71 17.76 -54.82 5.21
CA VAL A 71 18.47 -54.78 3.91
C VAL A 71 18.49 -53.36 3.32
N LEU A 72 17.38 -52.62 3.40
CA LEU A 72 17.34 -51.23 2.93
C LEU A 72 18.24 -50.31 3.76
N LEU A 73 18.29 -50.51 5.09
CA LEU A 73 19.16 -49.76 5.98
C LEU A 73 20.64 -50.14 5.83
N SER A 74 20.96 -51.38 5.48
CA SER A 74 22.35 -51.81 5.24
C SER A 74 22.91 -51.39 3.87
N LEU A 75 22.05 -51.00 2.93
CA LEU A 75 22.44 -50.43 1.63
C LEU A 75 22.66 -48.90 1.68
N PHE A 76 22.22 -48.23 2.74
CA PHE A 76 22.39 -46.78 2.93
C PHE A 76 23.83 -46.27 3.17
N PRO A 77 24.77 -47.01 3.81
CA PRO A 77 26.11 -46.49 4.07
C PRO A 77 27.01 -46.43 2.83
N LEU A 78 26.66 -47.11 1.74
CA LEU A 78 27.50 -47.15 0.53
C LEU A 78 27.30 -45.93 -0.41
N ARG A 79 26.29 -45.08 -0.17
CA ARG A 79 26.07 -43.85 -0.95
C ARG A 79 26.64 -42.59 -0.31
N HIS A 80 27.05 -42.63 0.97
CA HIS A 80 27.47 -41.43 1.70
C HIS A 80 28.93 -41.00 1.45
N GLN A 81 29.78 -41.87 0.89
CA GLN A 81 31.19 -41.53 0.64
C GLN A 81 31.39 -40.67 -0.62
N SER A 82 30.43 -40.62 -1.56
CA SER A 82 30.53 -39.80 -2.78
C SER A 82 30.01 -38.36 -2.61
N LEU A 83 29.13 -38.09 -1.64
CA LEU A 83 28.55 -36.76 -1.44
C LEU A 83 29.48 -35.83 -0.63
N ASN A 84 30.25 -36.34 0.32
CA ASN A 84 31.14 -35.51 1.12
C ASN A 84 32.37 -35.01 0.34
N ALA A 85 32.79 -35.74 -0.71
CA ALA A 85 33.83 -35.30 -1.64
C ALA A 85 33.34 -34.22 -2.62
N LEU A 86 32.05 -34.22 -2.98
CA LEU A 86 31.41 -33.15 -3.76
C LEU A 86 31.10 -31.90 -2.91
N LEU A 87 30.82 -32.07 -1.62
CA LEU A 87 30.56 -30.96 -0.69
C LEU A 87 31.84 -30.29 -0.16
N SER A 88 33.02 -30.91 -0.29
CA SER A 88 34.30 -30.32 0.16
C SER A 88 35.02 -29.52 -0.94
N ALA A 89 34.56 -29.56 -2.18
CA ALA A 89 35.19 -28.86 -3.31
C ALA A 89 34.59 -27.46 -3.61
N THR A 90 33.69 -26.96 -2.76
CA THR A 90 33.08 -25.61 -2.89
C THR A 90 33.26 -24.82 -1.59
N SER A 91 34.51 -24.65 -1.17
CA SER A 91 34.88 -23.63 -0.18
C SER A 91 36.04 -22.80 -0.73
N GLU A 92 35.94 -22.42 -2.00
CA GLU A 92 36.52 -21.16 -2.43
C GLU A 92 35.60 -20.08 -1.84
N SER A 93 36.05 -19.51 -0.72
CA SER A 93 35.54 -18.25 -0.21
C SER A 93 35.74 -17.19 -1.28
N SER A 94 34.77 -17.10 -2.21
CA SER A 94 34.54 -15.86 -2.93
C SER A 94 34.48 -14.75 -1.88
N PRO A 95 35.13 -13.59 -2.12
CA PRO A 95 34.93 -12.44 -1.26
C PRO A 95 33.43 -12.27 -1.13
N ARG A 96 32.90 -12.45 0.08
CA ARG A 96 31.50 -12.16 0.36
C ARG A 96 31.36 -10.70 -0.06
N SER A 97 30.72 -10.45 -1.20
CA SER A 97 30.14 -9.14 -1.42
C SER A 97 29.35 -8.86 -0.15
N ASN A 98 29.63 -7.72 0.47
CA ASN A 98 28.91 -7.29 1.66
C ASN A 98 27.50 -6.89 1.20
N VAL A 99 26.70 -7.89 0.78
CA VAL A 99 25.30 -7.70 0.42
C VAL A 99 24.63 -7.12 1.64
N GLU A 100 24.17 -5.88 1.53
CA GLU A 100 23.52 -5.17 2.61
C GLU A 100 22.30 -5.97 3.04
N CYS A 101 22.23 -6.32 4.33
CA CYS A 101 21.17 -7.19 4.77
C CYS A 101 19.79 -6.54 4.59
N ASP A 102 18.84 -7.25 3.97
CA ASP A 102 17.43 -6.88 3.90
C ASP A 102 16.62 -7.55 5.01
N PRO A 103 16.28 -6.81 6.10
CA PRO A 103 15.52 -7.36 7.22
C PRO A 103 14.05 -7.61 6.85
N TYR A 104 13.55 -6.98 5.78
CA TYR A 104 12.16 -7.09 5.32
C TYR A 104 12.00 -8.13 4.21
N ALA A 105 13.08 -8.58 3.58
CA ALA A 105 13.06 -9.76 2.71
C ALA A 105 12.79 -11.08 3.46
N LYS A 106 12.86 -11.07 4.79
CA LYS A 106 12.67 -12.26 5.64
C LYS A 106 11.35 -12.21 6.39
N ARG A 107 10.74 -13.39 6.57
CA ARG A 107 9.62 -13.57 7.50
C ARG A 107 10.06 -13.18 8.91
N GLY A 108 9.12 -12.76 9.73
CA GLY A 108 9.37 -12.18 11.04
C GLY A 108 8.07 -11.93 11.77
N VAL A 109 8.17 -11.21 12.89
CA VAL A 109 7.03 -10.87 13.74
C VAL A 109 7.02 -9.35 13.91
N LEU A 110 5.85 -8.73 13.73
CA LEU A 110 5.66 -7.35 14.14
C LEU A 110 5.62 -7.30 15.67
N ARG A 111 6.59 -6.63 16.28
CA ARG A 111 6.52 -6.26 17.69
C ARG A 111 5.70 -5.01 17.84
N ILE A 112 4.78 -5.05 18.80
CA ILE A 112 3.92 -3.93 19.13
C ILE A 112 4.14 -3.58 20.58
N ASP A 113 4.47 -2.32 20.81
CA ASP A 113 4.57 -1.72 22.13
C ASP A 113 3.65 -0.50 22.14
N LEU A 114 2.62 -0.56 22.99
CA LEU A 114 1.59 0.47 23.08
C LEU A 114 2.05 1.67 23.90
N ASP A 115 3.02 1.47 24.79
CA ASP A 115 3.54 2.48 25.70
C ASP A 115 4.75 3.21 25.08
N ASP A 116 5.57 2.49 24.31
CA ASP A 116 6.71 3.04 23.57
C ASP A 116 6.53 2.86 22.05
N TRP A 117 6.25 3.96 21.36
CA TRP A 117 6.02 3.92 19.92
C TRP A 117 7.26 3.48 19.14
N SER A 118 8.44 3.83 19.63
CA SER A 118 9.72 3.41 19.03
C SER A 118 10.02 1.92 19.22
N GLY A 119 9.33 1.27 20.18
CA GLY A 119 9.34 -0.17 20.38
C GLY A 119 8.63 -0.95 19.26
N ASN A 120 7.81 -0.30 18.44
CA ASN A 120 7.09 -0.96 17.34
C ASN A 120 8.02 -1.20 16.15
N ARG A 121 8.43 -2.45 15.94
CA ARG A 121 9.38 -2.81 14.87
C ARG A 121 9.12 -4.19 14.30
N TRP A 122 9.59 -4.39 13.08
CA TRP A 122 9.70 -5.72 12.50
C TRP A 122 10.86 -6.49 13.14
N GLU A 123 10.65 -7.71 13.60
CA GLU A 123 11.73 -8.60 14.05
C GLU A 123 11.86 -9.78 13.09
N PRO A 124 12.88 -9.81 12.22
CA PRO A 124 13.07 -10.91 11.28
C PRO A 124 13.37 -12.22 12.02
N ALA A 125 12.72 -13.28 11.58
CA ALA A 125 12.94 -14.61 12.10
C ALA A 125 14.35 -15.10 11.71
N LEU A 126 15.09 -15.62 12.70
CA LEU A 126 16.34 -16.36 12.50
C LEU A 126 17.58 -15.53 12.10
N VAL A 127 17.54 -14.20 12.15
CA VAL A 127 18.73 -13.36 11.83
C VAL A 127 18.93 -12.29 12.90
N THR A 128 19.85 -12.53 13.84
CA THR A 128 20.20 -11.55 14.88
C THR A 128 20.93 -10.34 14.31
N ASP A 129 21.72 -10.56 13.26
CA ASP A 129 22.66 -9.54 12.75
C ASP A 129 22.03 -8.64 11.68
N CYS A 130 20.76 -8.88 11.34
CA CYS A 130 20.02 -8.15 10.32
C CYS A 130 18.83 -7.44 10.97
N GLN A 131 19.12 -6.39 11.73
CA GLN A 131 18.07 -5.61 12.38
C GLN A 131 17.57 -4.49 11.47
N PRO A 132 16.26 -4.24 11.42
CA PRO A 132 15.74 -3.09 10.70
C PRO A 132 16.23 -1.77 11.29
N ARG A 133 16.48 -0.81 10.40
CA ARG A 133 16.86 0.55 10.77
C ARG A 133 15.66 1.31 11.32
N ASP A 134 15.91 2.10 12.35
CA ASP A 134 14.89 2.96 12.96
C ASP A 134 14.98 4.39 12.41
N TYR A 135 14.43 4.59 11.22
CA TYR A 135 14.40 5.88 10.53
C TYR A 135 13.52 6.88 11.27
N LEU A 136 12.42 6.44 11.87
CA LEU A 136 11.50 7.34 12.58
C LEU A 136 12.11 7.94 13.84
N SER A 137 12.91 7.19 14.61
CA SER A 137 13.65 7.78 15.74
C SER A 137 14.62 8.85 15.27
N GLN A 138 15.27 8.66 14.12
CA GLN A 138 16.17 9.65 13.53
C GLN A 138 15.37 10.89 13.11
N ILE A 139 14.29 10.72 12.34
CA ILE A 139 13.40 11.81 11.90
C ILE A 139 12.86 12.61 13.10
N TYR A 140 12.43 11.93 14.15
CA TYR A 140 11.91 12.56 15.37
C TYR A 140 12.97 13.41 16.09
N ARG A 141 14.23 12.94 16.13
CA ARG A 141 15.35 13.69 16.72
C ARG A 141 15.73 14.90 15.85
N ASP A 142 15.80 14.72 14.53
CA ASP A 142 16.13 15.78 13.58
C ASP A 142 15.04 16.87 13.56
N GLY A 143 13.77 16.50 13.68
CA GLY A 143 12.66 17.46 13.83
C GLY A 143 12.75 18.31 15.10
N ARG A 144 13.51 17.87 16.11
CA ARG A 144 13.83 18.63 17.32
C ARG A 144 15.17 19.38 17.23
N ASN A 145 15.76 19.46 16.04
CA ASN A 145 17.09 20.02 15.78
C ASN A 145 18.20 19.37 16.62
N LEU A 146 18.07 18.07 16.93
CA LEU A 146 19.01 17.37 17.82
C LEU A 146 20.22 16.77 17.09
N SER A 147 20.12 16.50 15.78
CA SER A 147 21.24 16.11 14.93
C SER A 147 20.89 16.26 13.44
N ASN A 148 21.91 16.28 12.57
CA ASN A 148 21.77 16.03 11.13
C ASN A 148 22.31 14.62 10.90
N GLU A 149 21.46 13.61 10.95
CA GLU A 149 21.90 12.22 10.80
C GLU A 149 22.16 11.91 9.31
N PRO A 150 23.33 11.38 8.93
CA PRO A 150 23.66 11.06 7.53
C PRO A 150 22.80 9.92 6.95
N GLY A 151 22.03 9.20 7.78
CA GLY A 151 21.22 8.05 7.36
C GLY A 151 19.94 8.38 6.60
N LEU A 152 19.61 9.67 6.42
CA LEU A 152 18.35 10.15 5.84
C LEU A 152 18.53 11.01 4.59
N ASP A 153 19.74 11.06 4.02
CA ASP A 153 20.03 11.89 2.85
C ASP A 153 19.22 11.47 1.61
N PHE A 154 18.80 10.20 1.50
CA PHE A 154 17.88 9.75 0.43
C PHE A 154 16.52 10.47 0.43
N LEU A 155 16.10 11.07 1.55
CA LEU A 155 14.87 11.87 1.63
C LEU A 155 15.07 13.30 1.15
N ARG A 156 16.29 13.82 1.18
CA ARG A 156 16.58 15.24 1.03
C ARG A 156 16.20 15.76 -0.36
N ASP A 157 15.53 16.90 -0.40
CA ASP A 157 15.09 17.59 -1.62
C ASP A 157 14.21 16.71 -2.52
N ARG A 158 13.43 15.80 -1.93
CA ARG A 158 12.55 14.86 -2.66
C ARG A 158 11.08 15.19 -2.53
N VAL A 159 10.30 14.74 -3.51
CA VAL A 159 8.84 14.62 -3.34
C VAL A 159 8.46 13.16 -3.48
N ILE A 160 7.91 12.60 -2.41
CA ILE A 160 7.39 11.24 -2.35
C ILE A 160 5.88 11.35 -2.59
N LEU A 161 5.36 10.67 -3.61
CA LEU A 161 3.94 10.74 -3.93
C LEU A 161 3.32 9.35 -3.84
N LEU A 162 2.48 9.19 -2.82
CA LEU A 162 1.70 8.02 -2.50
C LEU A 162 0.33 8.18 -3.16
N PHE A 163 -0.09 7.27 -4.01
CA PHE A 163 -1.53 7.17 -4.32
C PHE A 163 -2.09 6.06 -3.48
N GLY A 164 -3.18 6.32 -2.80
CA GLY A 164 -3.64 5.40 -1.78
C GLY A 164 -5.06 5.69 -1.40
N ASP A 165 -5.64 4.82 -0.59
CA ASP A 165 -6.97 5.07 -0.08
C ASP A 165 -6.92 5.93 1.19
N SER A 166 -8.00 5.90 1.96
CA SER A 166 -8.12 6.64 3.23
C SER A 166 -7.08 6.22 4.26
N VAL A 167 -6.55 4.99 4.19
CA VAL A 167 -5.60 4.52 5.18
C VAL A 167 -4.21 5.10 4.92
N ASP A 168 -3.79 5.21 3.67
CA ASP A 168 -2.53 5.89 3.33
C ASP A 168 -2.53 7.35 3.70
N ARG A 169 -3.68 8.01 3.52
CA ARG A 169 -3.88 9.36 4.03
C ARG A 169 -3.72 9.39 5.55
N GLY A 170 -4.36 8.46 6.26
CA GLY A 170 -4.22 8.34 7.72
C GLY A 170 -2.77 8.11 8.15
N PHE A 171 -2.02 7.26 7.45
CA PHE A 171 -0.60 7.05 7.72
C PHE A 171 0.24 8.29 7.49
N LEU A 172 -0.03 9.05 6.42
CA LEU A 172 0.64 10.32 6.15
C LEU A 172 0.35 11.33 7.24
N GLU A 173 -0.92 11.46 7.66
CA GLU A 173 -1.33 12.35 8.74
C GLU A 173 -0.65 11.99 10.06
N HIS A 174 -0.69 10.72 10.46
CA HIS A 174 -0.02 10.23 11.66
C HIS A 174 1.48 10.49 11.60
N PHE A 175 2.15 10.14 10.50
CA PHE A 175 3.57 10.40 10.35
C PHE A 175 3.91 11.87 10.51
N CYS A 176 3.17 12.73 9.81
CA CYS A 176 3.47 14.14 9.81
C CYS A 176 3.27 14.78 11.18
N ARG A 177 2.12 14.51 11.81
CA ARG A 177 1.74 15.14 13.07
C ARG A 177 2.48 14.55 14.27
N ILE A 178 2.70 13.24 14.26
CA ILE A 178 3.16 12.51 15.45
C ILE A 178 4.68 12.32 15.42
N PHE A 179 5.25 11.94 14.28
CA PHE A 179 6.65 11.48 14.22
C PHE A 179 7.61 12.51 13.67
N ALA A 180 7.21 13.21 12.61
CA ALA A 180 8.11 14.08 11.88
C ALA A 180 8.07 15.54 12.34
N LEU A 181 7.13 15.90 13.23
CA LEU A 181 6.81 17.28 13.59
C LEU A 181 6.69 18.17 12.32
N GLY A 182 6.15 17.58 11.26
CA GLY A 182 6.05 18.17 9.94
C GLY A 182 4.84 19.11 9.85
N ARG A 183 4.72 19.77 8.70
CA ARG A 183 3.55 20.59 8.38
C ARG A 183 2.58 19.75 7.55
N PHE A 184 1.49 19.35 8.19
CA PHE A 184 0.42 18.60 7.55
C PHE A 184 -0.67 19.53 7.04
N GLU A 185 -1.04 19.39 5.77
CA GLU A 185 -2.03 20.22 5.10
C GLU A 185 -2.99 19.33 4.31
N HIS A 186 -4.30 19.57 4.45
CA HIS A 186 -5.29 18.98 3.55
C HIS A 186 -5.51 19.92 2.36
N ILE A 187 -5.50 19.37 1.14
CA ILE A 187 -5.72 20.13 -0.09
C ILE A 187 -7.24 20.26 -0.31
N GLY A 188 -7.84 21.12 0.52
CA GLY A 188 -9.27 21.45 0.55
C GLY A 188 -9.74 22.31 -0.62
N SER A 189 -11.05 22.59 -0.66
CA SER A 189 -11.60 23.56 -1.60
C SER A 189 -10.97 24.94 -1.37
N GLY A 190 -10.40 25.54 -2.42
CA GLY A 190 -9.73 26.84 -2.34
C GLY A 190 -8.26 26.80 -1.92
N HIS A 191 -7.69 25.61 -1.72
CA HIS A 191 -6.24 25.46 -1.57
C HIS A 191 -5.52 25.82 -2.88
N GLU A 192 -4.29 26.34 -2.82
CA GLU A 192 -3.54 26.72 -4.05
C GLU A 192 -3.24 25.52 -4.97
N LEU A 193 -3.20 24.32 -4.37
CA LEU A 193 -3.06 23.03 -5.04
C LEU A 193 -4.39 22.30 -5.25
N ASP A 194 -5.53 22.93 -4.97
CA ASP A 194 -6.85 22.33 -5.22
C ASP A 194 -7.00 22.06 -6.72
N PRO A 195 -7.14 20.79 -7.16
CA PRO A 195 -7.31 20.53 -8.58
C PRO A 195 -8.64 21.06 -9.11
N PRO A 196 -8.65 21.58 -10.35
CA PRO A 196 -9.91 21.77 -11.02
C PRO A 196 -10.61 20.41 -11.17
N LEU A 197 -11.91 20.36 -10.85
CA LEU A 197 -12.72 19.19 -11.15
C LEU A 197 -12.84 19.05 -12.68
N PRO A 198 -12.89 17.81 -13.21
CA PRO A 198 -13.11 17.59 -14.64
C PRO A 198 -14.41 18.24 -15.09
N LEU A 199 -14.41 18.80 -16.31
CA LEU A 199 -15.59 19.41 -16.90
C LEU A 199 -16.78 18.42 -16.93
N GLY A 200 -17.94 18.87 -16.48
CA GLY A 200 -19.15 18.06 -16.36
C GLY A 200 -19.21 17.13 -15.13
N ARG A 201 -18.18 17.16 -14.25
CA ARG A 201 -18.15 16.44 -12.97
C ARG A 201 -17.90 17.38 -11.78
N GLU A 202 -18.22 18.65 -11.94
CA GLU A 202 -18.14 19.67 -10.89
C GLU A 202 -19.21 19.48 -9.82
N HIS A 203 -20.28 18.74 -10.14
CA HIS A 203 -21.41 18.49 -9.27
C HIS A 203 -21.51 17.01 -8.87
N ALA A 204 -22.03 16.78 -7.67
CA ALA A 204 -22.33 15.45 -7.20
C ALA A 204 -23.37 14.76 -8.13
N PRO A 205 -23.31 13.43 -8.30
CA PRO A 205 -24.37 12.71 -8.97
C PRO A 205 -25.71 12.88 -8.21
N PRO A 206 -26.87 12.86 -8.91
CA PRO A 206 -28.17 12.98 -8.25
C PRO A 206 -28.34 11.98 -7.11
N GLY A 207 -28.75 12.47 -5.93
CA GLY A 207 -28.96 11.64 -4.74
C GLY A 207 -27.69 11.29 -3.96
N TYR A 208 -26.53 11.86 -4.30
CA TYR A 208 -25.34 11.74 -3.46
C TYR A 208 -25.61 12.24 -2.04
N ARG A 209 -25.20 11.43 -1.07
CA ARG A 209 -25.00 11.82 0.33
C ARG A 209 -23.72 11.16 0.80
N SER A 210 -22.87 11.91 1.50
CA SER A 210 -21.73 11.33 2.19
C SER A 210 -22.21 10.39 3.32
N ASP A 211 -21.31 9.60 3.88
CA ASP A 211 -21.60 8.76 5.05
C ASP A 211 -22.04 9.61 6.28
N ARG A 212 -21.78 10.92 6.25
CA ARG A 212 -22.19 11.89 7.27
C ARG A 212 -23.50 12.62 6.91
N GLY A 213 -24.12 12.26 5.78
CA GLY A 213 -25.33 12.90 5.27
C GLY A 213 -25.10 14.22 4.53
N ASP A 214 -23.83 14.61 4.31
CA ASP A 214 -23.44 15.84 3.62
C ASP A 214 -23.70 15.74 2.11
N GLU A 215 -24.17 16.83 1.53
CA GLU A 215 -24.41 17.00 0.10
C GLU A 215 -23.26 17.77 -0.57
N ASP A 216 -22.35 18.36 0.21
CA ASP A 216 -21.17 19.09 -0.27
C ASP A 216 -20.07 18.16 -0.79
N TRP A 217 -20.28 17.69 -2.01
CA TRP A 217 -19.34 16.86 -2.76
C TRP A 217 -17.97 17.53 -2.94
N VAL A 218 -17.94 18.84 -3.21
CA VAL A 218 -16.72 19.57 -3.48
C VAL A 218 -15.97 19.86 -2.19
N GLY A 219 -16.66 20.23 -1.11
CA GLY A 219 -16.06 20.48 0.19
C GLY A 219 -15.61 19.22 0.92
N ASN A 220 -16.04 18.03 0.48
CA ASN A 220 -15.69 16.78 1.14
C ASN A 220 -14.17 16.52 1.15
N PRO A 221 -13.52 16.56 2.33
CA PRO A 221 -12.06 16.38 2.45
C PRO A 221 -11.62 14.94 2.21
N MET A 222 -12.55 13.98 2.20
CA MET A 222 -12.25 12.55 2.21
C MET A 222 -11.79 12.02 0.85
N GLY A 223 -12.07 12.70 -0.25
CA GLY A 223 -11.51 12.36 -1.57
C GLY A 223 -10.33 13.21 -1.99
N ARG A 224 -9.93 14.13 -1.11
CA ARG A 224 -8.96 15.17 -1.41
C ARG A 224 -7.54 14.75 -1.03
N PRO A 225 -6.53 15.25 -1.76
CA PRO A 225 -5.13 14.97 -1.46
C PRO A 225 -4.71 15.54 -0.11
N SER A 226 -3.64 14.99 0.45
CA SER A 226 -3.03 15.49 1.69
C SER A 226 -1.52 15.60 1.53
N LEU A 227 -0.94 16.60 2.16
CA LEU A 227 0.48 16.94 2.05
C LEU A 227 1.11 16.92 3.44
N CYS A 228 2.30 16.34 3.54
CA CYS A 228 3.21 16.55 4.65
C CYS A 228 4.50 17.17 4.15
N TYR A 229 4.91 18.30 4.71
CA TYR A 229 6.21 18.89 4.45
C TYR A 229 7.16 18.66 5.63
N LEU A 230 8.37 18.18 5.32
CA LEU A 230 9.46 17.96 6.27
C LEU A 230 10.55 19.02 6.05
N PRO A 231 10.58 20.10 6.86
CA PRO A 231 11.51 21.21 6.64
C PRO A 231 12.99 20.80 6.68
N SER A 232 13.38 19.94 7.63
CA SER A 232 14.78 19.51 7.83
C SER A 232 15.40 18.83 6.60
N TYR A 233 14.56 18.21 5.78
CA TYR A 233 14.97 17.50 4.56
C TYR A 233 14.53 18.22 3.29
N LYS A 234 13.75 19.31 3.39
CA LYS A 234 13.07 19.95 2.25
C LYS A 234 12.25 18.94 1.42
N THR A 235 11.61 18.00 2.10
CA THR A 235 10.90 16.87 1.48
C THR A 235 9.40 17.06 1.57
N TYR A 236 8.69 16.73 0.49
CA TYR A 236 7.23 16.63 0.51
C TYR A 236 6.78 15.18 0.41
N LEU A 237 5.81 14.80 1.23
CA LEU A 237 5.10 13.55 1.12
C LEU A 237 3.66 13.88 0.76
N LEU A 238 3.23 13.51 -0.43
CA LEU A 238 1.92 13.81 -0.97
C LEU A 238 1.12 12.51 -1.07
N ASN A 239 -0.06 12.47 -0.44
CA ASN A 239 -1.04 11.43 -0.66
C ASN A 239 -2.08 11.91 -1.67
N VAL A 240 -2.26 11.17 -2.77
CA VAL A 240 -3.38 11.30 -3.69
C VAL A 240 -4.37 10.20 -3.40
N PHE A 241 -5.59 10.57 -3.03
CA PHE A 241 -6.64 9.58 -2.85
C PHE A 241 -6.91 8.87 -4.18
N GLN A 242 -6.83 7.54 -4.23
CA GLN A 242 -7.13 6.71 -5.40
C GLN A 242 -7.96 5.48 -5.02
N PHE A 243 -9.06 5.27 -5.76
CA PHE A 243 -9.89 4.08 -5.68
C PHE A 243 -9.63 3.14 -6.83
N GLY A 244 -8.89 2.05 -6.59
CA GLY A 244 -8.71 1.04 -7.63
C GLY A 244 -8.20 1.63 -8.95
N LEU A 245 -8.43 0.91 -10.04
CA LEU A 245 -8.07 1.34 -11.38
C LEU A 245 -9.31 1.66 -12.23
N HIS A 246 -10.17 2.59 -11.77
CA HIS A 246 -11.34 3.15 -12.51
C HIS A 246 -11.03 3.32 -14.03
N PRO A 247 -11.97 3.05 -14.98
CA PRO A 247 -13.40 3.41 -14.94
C PRO A 247 -14.48 2.38 -14.58
N GLU A 248 -14.19 1.09 -14.64
CA GLU A 248 -15.27 0.10 -14.82
C GLU A 248 -16.25 -0.02 -13.64
N ASP A 249 -15.79 0.25 -12.41
CA ASP A 249 -16.67 0.17 -11.26
C ASP A 249 -17.38 1.50 -11.02
N GLU A 250 -18.50 1.71 -11.71
CA GLU A 250 -19.34 2.88 -11.50
C GLU A 250 -19.77 3.01 -10.05
N THR A 251 -19.89 1.90 -9.30
CA THR A 251 -20.30 2.00 -7.90
C THR A 251 -19.27 2.72 -7.03
N VAL A 252 -18.01 2.79 -7.47
CA VAL A 252 -16.96 3.60 -6.82
C VAL A 252 -17.35 5.08 -6.75
N ILE A 253 -18.14 5.59 -7.71
CA ILE A 253 -18.60 6.99 -7.70
C ILE A 253 -19.58 7.28 -6.56
N HIS A 254 -20.15 6.24 -5.95
CA HIS A 254 -21.09 6.37 -4.83
C HIS A 254 -20.40 6.29 -3.46
N PHE A 255 -19.09 6.03 -3.40
CA PHE A 255 -18.38 6.04 -2.13
C PHE A 255 -18.19 7.47 -1.63
N THR A 256 -18.33 7.66 -0.31
CA THR A 256 -18.20 8.98 0.33
C THR A 256 -16.87 9.69 0.05
N HIS A 257 -15.82 8.95 -0.27
CA HIS A 257 -14.49 9.50 -0.53
C HIS A 257 -14.25 9.77 -2.03
N PHE A 258 -15.19 9.44 -2.92
CA PHE A 258 -14.96 9.63 -4.33
C PHE A 258 -15.04 11.11 -4.67
N LEU A 259 -14.00 11.64 -5.31
CA LEU A 259 -13.94 12.99 -5.84
C LEU A 259 -13.34 12.95 -7.24
N PRO A 260 -13.95 13.49 -8.29
CA PRO A 260 -13.43 13.38 -9.63
C PRO A 260 -12.13 14.21 -9.82
N PRO A 261 -11.23 13.80 -10.73
CA PRO A 261 -11.35 12.64 -11.61
C PRO A 261 -11.22 11.30 -10.88
N GLY A 262 -11.97 10.29 -11.33
CA GLY A 262 -11.91 8.94 -10.77
C GLY A 262 -10.75 8.10 -11.31
N GLY A 263 -10.36 8.35 -12.56
CA GLY A 263 -9.34 7.61 -13.29
C GLY A 263 -7.95 7.80 -12.70
N PHE A 264 -7.17 6.72 -12.64
CA PHE A 264 -5.81 6.77 -12.12
C PHE A 264 -4.93 7.75 -12.92
N GLU A 265 -4.93 7.63 -14.25
CA GLU A 265 -4.15 8.50 -15.13
C GLU A 265 -4.51 9.97 -14.97
N ASP A 266 -5.80 10.29 -14.87
CA ASP A 266 -6.27 11.66 -14.68
C ASP A 266 -5.82 12.24 -13.33
N ARG A 267 -5.99 11.46 -12.23
CA ARG A 267 -5.49 11.86 -10.91
C ARG A 267 -3.98 12.02 -10.91
N PHE A 268 -3.30 11.15 -11.64
CA PHE A 268 -1.87 11.17 -11.75
C PHE A 268 -1.37 12.42 -12.44
N ASP A 269 -1.95 12.76 -13.59
CA ASP A 269 -1.60 13.95 -14.36
C ASP A 269 -1.90 15.22 -13.57
N THR A 270 -2.98 15.20 -12.80
CA THR A 270 -3.33 16.24 -11.84
C THR A 270 -2.24 16.39 -10.76
N ALA A 271 -1.88 15.30 -10.09
CA ALA A 271 -0.86 15.31 -9.03
C ALA A 271 0.52 15.74 -9.53
N ARG A 272 0.86 15.40 -10.79
CA ARG A 272 2.10 15.83 -11.44
C ARG A 272 2.25 17.34 -11.45
N SER A 273 1.15 18.08 -11.64
CA SER A 273 1.17 19.55 -11.62
C SER A 273 1.58 20.09 -10.24
N TRP A 274 1.09 19.47 -9.16
CA TRP A 274 1.42 19.86 -7.79
C TRP A 274 2.87 19.57 -7.45
N VAL A 275 3.40 18.42 -7.88
CA VAL A 275 4.81 18.08 -7.65
C VAL A 275 5.73 19.17 -8.23
N ARG A 276 5.44 19.65 -9.44
CA ARG A 276 6.18 20.76 -10.07
C ARG A 276 6.07 22.06 -9.26
N PHE A 277 4.88 22.37 -8.77
CA PHE A 277 4.65 23.54 -7.93
C PHE A 277 5.42 23.45 -6.60
N SER A 278 5.33 22.33 -5.89
CA SER A 278 6.03 22.11 -4.62
C SER A 278 7.55 22.15 -4.79
N ALA A 279 8.09 21.58 -5.87
CA ALA A 279 9.50 21.68 -6.20
C ALA A 279 9.94 23.14 -6.47
N ALA A 280 9.13 23.92 -7.17
CA ALA A 280 9.39 25.34 -7.37
C ALA A 280 9.36 26.12 -6.05
N ARG A 281 8.41 25.81 -5.15
CA ARG A 281 8.31 26.43 -3.81
C ARG A 281 9.52 26.09 -2.93
N ALA A 282 9.96 24.84 -2.95
CA ALA A 282 11.20 24.42 -2.26
C ALA A 282 12.43 25.17 -2.78
N SER A 283 12.53 25.30 -4.10
CA SER A 283 13.64 25.99 -4.76
C SER A 283 13.66 27.49 -4.41
N ALA A 284 12.49 28.14 -4.39
CA ALA A 284 12.35 29.55 -4.01
C ALA A 284 12.63 29.80 -2.51
N ALA A 285 12.30 28.85 -1.63
CA ALA A 285 12.70 28.91 -0.23
C ALA A 285 14.21 28.70 -0.04
N SER A 286 14.88 28.05 -0.99
CA SER A 286 16.30 27.71 -0.93
C SER A 286 17.23 28.72 -1.62
N THR A 287 16.74 29.82 -2.20
CA THR A 287 17.61 30.85 -2.84
C THR A 287 18.58 31.57 -1.89
N THR A 288 18.57 31.24 -0.60
CA THR A 288 19.62 31.64 0.35
C THR A 288 20.81 30.65 0.42
N ASP A 289 20.72 29.48 -0.20
CA ASP A 289 21.80 28.48 -0.19
C ASP A 289 21.75 27.64 -1.49
N GLN A 290 22.53 28.05 -2.50
CA GLN A 290 22.59 27.39 -3.81
C GLN A 290 23.60 26.25 -3.82
N ARG A 291 23.12 25.01 -3.86
CA ARG A 291 23.71 23.92 -4.65
C ARG A 291 22.60 22.97 -5.11
N GLY A 292 22.66 22.61 -6.39
CA GLY A 292 21.56 21.97 -7.12
C GLY A 292 21.21 20.57 -6.63
N ALA A 293 19.91 20.37 -6.39
CA ALA A 293 19.28 19.07 -6.28
C ALA A 293 18.14 19.02 -7.30
N GLY A 294 18.20 18.06 -8.22
CA GLY A 294 17.07 17.72 -9.09
C GLY A 294 16.01 16.95 -8.29
N PRO A 295 14.72 17.10 -8.61
CA PRO A 295 13.67 16.41 -7.89
C PRO A 295 13.62 14.93 -8.30
N ASP A 296 14.07 14.02 -7.43
CA ASP A 296 13.84 12.58 -7.58
C ASP A 296 12.60 12.17 -6.76
N HIS A 297 11.80 11.28 -7.34
CA HIS A 297 10.46 10.96 -6.85
C HIS A 297 10.25 9.45 -6.76
N PRO A 298 9.89 8.90 -5.59
CA PRO A 298 9.36 7.55 -5.48
C PRO A 298 7.83 7.52 -5.28
N HIS A 299 7.17 6.51 -5.87
CA HIS A 299 5.71 6.35 -5.85
C HIS A 299 5.26 4.93 -5.50
N ALA A 300 4.22 4.77 -4.68
CA ALA A 300 3.55 3.47 -4.46
C ALA A 300 2.04 3.60 -4.23
N THR A 301 1.24 2.68 -4.80
CA THR A 301 -0.23 2.77 -4.80
C THR A 301 -1.05 1.48 -4.77
N PHE A 302 -2.29 1.59 -4.26
CA PHE A 302 -3.26 0.53 -3.89
C PHE A 302 -4.36 0.29 -4.94
N TRP A 303 -4.95 -0.93 -5.00
CA TRP A 303 -5.96 -1.28 -5.99
C TRP A 303 -7.01 -2.31 -5.51
N ASN A 304 -8.26 -2.19 -5.97
CA ASN A 304 -9.37 -3.10 -5.67
C ASN A 304 -10.07 -3.52 -6.98
N LEU A 305 -10.35 -4.82 -7.18
CA LEU A 305 -11.38 -5.28 -8.14
C LEU A 305 -12.67 -5.63 -7.41
N MET A 306 -13.74 -4.95 -7.77
CA MET A 306 -15.09 -5.43 -7.52
C MET A 306 -15.47 -6.48 -8.57
N ARG A 307 -16.41 -7.36 -8.24
CA ARG A 307 -17.00 -8.30 -9.21
C ARG A 307 -18.10 -7.49 -9.91
N HIS A 308 -18.14 -7.51 -11.24
CA HIS A 308 -19.30 -6.95 -11.96
C HIS A 308 -20.43 -7.99 -11.86
N PRO A 309 -21.64 -7.60 -11.44
CA PRO A 309 -22.79 -8.51 -11.42
C PRO A 309 -23.08 -9.13 -12.80
N ASP A 310 -22.72 -8.43 -13.87
CA ASP A 310 -23.04 -8.78 -15.26
C ASP A 310 -22.14 -9.88 -15.86
N ASP A 311 -21.16 -10.39 -15.11
CA ASP A 311 -20.32 -11.51 -15.55
C ASP A 311 -21.07 -12.87 -15.51
N GLU A 312 -22.29 -12.92 -14.95
CA GLU A 312 -23.19 -14.08 -15.04
C GLU A 312 -24.16 -13.95 -16.22
N GLY A 313 -23.62 -14.03 -17.44
CA GLY A 313 -24.34 -14.50 -18.61
C GLY A 313 -25.44 -13.59 -19.14
N ASP A 314 -25.26 -13.22 -20.40
CA ASP A 314 -26.30 -12.75 -21.32
C ASP A 314 -27.53 -13.70 -21.33
N ASN A 315 -28.43 -13.53 -20.36
CA ASN A 315 -29.83 -13.89 -20.49
C ASN A 315 -30.65 -12.61 -20.37
N GLU A 316 -30.56 -11.81 -21.44
CA GLU A 316 -31.58 -10.83 -21.82
C GLU A 316 -32.94 -11.54 -21.99
N SER A 317 -33.65 -11.78 -20.89
CA SER A 317 -35.09 -12.02 -20.92
C SER A 317 -35.70 -11.96 -19.52
N SER A 318 -35.88 -10.75 -18.96
CA SER A 318 -37.12 -10.42 -18.25
C SER A 318 -37.21 -8.92 -17.94
N PRO A 319 -38.04 -8.15 -18.65
CA PRO A 319 -38.54 -6.88 -18.14
C PRO A 319 -39.77 -7.19 -17.31
N ASP A 320 -39.66 -7.17 -15.98
CA ASP A 320 -40.75 -6.88 -15.04
C ASP A 320 -40.33 -7.30 -13.63
N LEU A 321 -39.97 -6.32 -12.81
CA LEU A 321 -40.21 -6.32 -11.35
C LEU A 321 -39.82 -4.95 -10.76
N ALA A 322 -40.53 -3.93 -11.23
CA ALA A 322 -40.75 -2.71 -10.47
C ALA A 322 -42.12 -2.84 -9.79
N ALA A 323 -42.18 -3.43 -8.59
CA ALA A 323 -43.38 -3.35 -7.76
C ALA A 323 -43.09 -3.66 -6.28
N THR A 324 -43.19 -2.61 -5.46
CA THR A 324 -43.75 -2.63 -4.10
C THR A 324 -42.91 -3.20 -2.96
N THR A 325 -42.29 -2.31 -2.19
CA THR A 325 -42.30 -2.41 -0.73
C THR A 325 -42.33 -1.00 -0.13
N SER A 326 -43.52 -0.58 0.32
CA SER A 326 -43.69 0.55 1.23
C SER A 326 -43.19 0.13 2.62
N ALA A 327 -42.17 0.82 3.13
CA ALA A 327 -41.73 0.68 4.52
C ALA A 327 -42.22 1.88 5.34
N THR A 328 -43.08 1.59 6.31
CA THR A 328 -43.60 2.52 7.31
C THR A 328 -42.48 2.93 8.26
N SER A 329 -42.30 4.23 8.43
CA SER A 329 -41.36 4.88 9.35
C SER A 329 -41.72 4.63 10.81
N THR A 330 -40.86 3.94 11.56
CA THR A 330 -40.85 3.98 13.03
C THR A 330 -39.54 4.61 13.50
N ASN A 331 -39.69 5.71 14.24
CA ASN A 331 -38.61 6.46 14.88
C ASN A 331 -37.94 5.61 15.97
N GLY A 332 -36.86 4.94 15.60
CA GLY A 332 -35.83 4.42 16.48
C GLY A 332 -34.53 4.50 15.69
N ALA A 333 -33.50 5.15 16.24
CA ALA A 333 -32.22 5.32 15.56
C ALA A 333 -31.50 3.97 15.42
N ASP A 334 -31.93 3.19 14.43
CA ASP A 334 -31.31 1.95 14.01
C ASP A 334 -29.96 2.29 13.37
N LYS A 335 -28.88 1.97 14.08
CA LYS A 335 -27.53 1.80 13.50
C LYS A 335 -27.47 0.62 12.51
N ASN A 336 -28.59 -0.06 12.27
CA ASN A 336 -28.81 -0.88 11.09
C ASN A 336 -29.18 0.01 9.89
N ALA A 337 -28.30 0.93 9.51
CA ALA A 337 -28.34 1.48 8.17
C ALA A 337 -28.33 0.27 7.23
N THR A 338 -29.45 0.02 6.57
CA THR A 338 -29.62 -1.06 5.60
C THR A 338 -28.44 -0.95 4.66
N LYS A 339 -27.63 -2.02 4.56
CA LYS A 339 -26.45 -1.99 3.70
C LYS A 339 -26.89 -1.43 2.35
N PRO A 340 -26.20 -0.41 1.80
CA PRO A 340 -26.57 0.14 0.51
C PRO A 340 -26.82 -1.00 -0.49
N ALA A 341 -27.91 -0.94 -1.26
CA ALA A 341 -28.34 -2.04 -2.12
C ALA A 341 -27.23 -2.53 -3.09
N TRP A 342 -26.24 -1.69 -3.40
CA TRP A 342 -25.07 -2.08 -4.17
C TRP A 342 -24.14 -3.07 -3.45
N ILE A 343 -24.04 -3.02 -2.11
CA ILE A 343 -23.25 -3.99 -1.31
C ILE A 343 -23.87 -5.39 -1.40
N GLU A 344 -25.20 -5.48 -1.42
CA GLU A 344 -25.90 -6.77 -1.54
C GLU A 344 -25.69 -7.41 -2.92
N LYS A 345 -25.43 -6.59 -3.95
CA LYS A 345 -25.12 -7.05 -5.31
C LYS A 345 -23.69 -7.58 -5.51
N LEU A 346 -22.80 -7.45 -4.52
CA LEU A 346 -21.40 -7.87 -4.66
C LEU A 346 -21.20 -9.39 -4.74
N GLY A 347 -22.25 -10.17 -4.45
CA GLY A 347 -22.27 -11.63 -4.57
C GLY A 347 -21.33 -12.36 -3.61
N ASP A 348 -21.45 -13.69 -3.57
CA ASP A 348 -20.46 -14.54 -2.90
C ASP A 348 -19.13 -14.51 -3.66
N TRP A 349 -18.04 -14.72 -2.93
CA TRP A 349 -16.71 -14.76 -3.53
C TRP A 349 -16.52 -15.95 -4.46
N ALA A 350 -15.97 -15.64 -5.63
CA ALA A 350 -15.39 -16.60 -6.54
C ALA A 350 -14.00 -16.10 -6.97
N PRO A 351 -13.06 -17.00 -7.34
CA PRO A 351 -11.86 -16.60 -8.06
C PRO A 351 -12.24 -15.72 -9.27
N PRO A 352 -11.44 -14.67 -9.59
CA PRO A 352 -11.74 -13.81 -10.72
C PRO A 352 -11.79 -14.64 -12.00
N THR A 353 -12.82 -14.42 -12.82
CA THR A 353 -12.95 -15.04 -14.15
C THR A 353 -11.73 -14.70 -15.01
N ARG A 354 -11.43 -15.48 -16.05
CA ARG A 354 -10.31 -15.15 -16.95
C ARG A 354 -10.45 -13.75 -17.54
N ALA A 355 -11.65 -13.37 -17.97
CA ALA A 355 -11.95 -12.02 -18.47
C ALA A 355 -11.62 -10.92 -17.44
N ARG A 356 -11.88 -11.18 -16.14
CA ARG A 356 -11.56 -10.25 -15.06
C ARG A 356 -10.05 -10.14 -14.81
N GLN A 357 -9.34 -11.27 -14.87
CA GLN A 357 -7.87 -11.27 -14.79
C GLN A 357 -7.26 -10.52 -15.98
N ASP A 358 -7.77 -10.77 -17.17
CA ASP A 358 -7.38 -10.14 -18.43
C ASP A 358 -7.55 -8.61 -18.39
N TRP A 359 -8.68 -8.15 -17.86
CA TRP A 359 -8.92 -6.74 -17.64
C TRP A 359 -7.89 -6.15 -16.67
N TRP A 360 -7.64 -6.83 -15.55
CA TRP A 360 -6.67 -6.37 -14.55
C TRP A 360 -5.26 -6.28 -15.12
N GLU A 361 -4.84 -7.30 -15.87
CA GLU A 361 -3.53 -7.33 -16.53
C GLU A 361 -3.36 -6.11 -17.43
N ARG A 362 -4.34 -5.80 -18.29
CA ARG A 362 -4.30 -4.60 -19.15
C ARG A 362 -4.25 -3.32 -18.33
N ARG A 363 -5.02 -3.27 -17.25
CA ARG A 363 -5.20 -2.06 -16.48
C ARG A 363 -3.96 -1.69 -15.67
N VAL A 364 -3.31 -2.68 -15.05
CA VAL A 364 -2.01 -2.52 -14.37
C VAL A 364 -0.94 -2.10 -15.39
N GLN A 365 -0.91 -2.74 -16.57
CA GLN A 365 0.00 -2.34 -17.65
C GLN A 365 -0.19 -0.87 -18.04
N SER A 366 -1.43 -0.44 -18.29
CA SER A 366 -1.74 0.95 -18.66
C SER A 366 -1.26 1.93 -17.60
N ALA A 367 -1.59 1.68 -16.34
CA ALA A 367 -1.22 2.57 -15.23
C ALA A 367 0.30 2.71 -15.09
N VAL A 368 1.03 1.59 -15.04
CA VAL A 368 2.49 1.61 -14.90
C VAL A 368 3.17 2.26 -16.11
N LYS A 369 2.72 1.96 -17.33
CA LYS A 369 3.25 2.59 -18.55
C LYS A 369 2.94 4.09 -18.59
N HIS A 370 1.76 4.51 -18.13
CA HIS A 370 1.40 5.94 -18.03
C HIS A 370 2.36 6.67 -17.09
N VAL A 371 2.57 6.13 -15.87
CA VAL A 371 3.54 6.68 -14.92
C VAL A 371 4.95 6.74 -15.53
N GLY A 372 5.38 5.65 -16.17
CA GLY A 372 6.69 5.54 -16.82
C GLY A 372 6.94 6.65 -17.84
N ARG A 373 5.92 7.03 -18.62
CA ARG A 373 5.99 8.09 -19.64
C ARG A 373 5.88 9.50 -19.06
N ALA A 374 4.99 9.70 -18.10
CA ALA A 374 4.53 11.03 -17.71
C ALA A 374 5.54 11.83 -16.87
N TRP A 375 6.52 11.19 -16.20
CA TRP A 375 7.67 11.85 -15.57
C TRP A 375 8.95 11.64 -16.37
N GLY A 376 9.12 12.38 -17.47
CA GLY A 376 10.40 12.50 -18.19
C GLY A 376 11.01 11.18 -18.70
N GLY A 377 10.28 10.08 -18.64
CA GLY A 377 10.80 8.76 -19.02
C GLY A 377 12.03 8.33 -18.21
N ALA A 378 12.83 7.49 -18.84
CA ALA A 378 14.10 6.97 -18.33
C ALA A 378 15.08 8.06 -17.85
N GLN A 379 14.96 9.29 -18.38
CA GLN A 379 15.88 10.39 -18.06
C GLN A 379 15.56 11.10 -16.75
N SER A 380 14.39 10.85 -16.17
CA SER A 380 13.92 11.58 -14.99
C SER A 380 14.58 11.18 -13.68
N GLY A 381 15.25 10.02 -13.61
CA GLY A 381 15.71 9.44 -12.34
C GLY A 381 14.57 9.03 -11.39
N SER A 382 13.30 9.24 -11.75
CA SER A 382 12.18 8.94 -10.84
C SER A 382 11.97 7.44 -10.71
N LEU A 383 11.65 7.00 -9.51
CA LEU A 383 11.48 5.60 -9.16
C LEU A 383 10.00 5.26 -9.00
N ILE A 384 9.64 4.04 -9.38
CA ILE A 384 8.26 3.53 -9.36
C ILE A 384 8.26 2.27 -8.52
N LEU A 385 7.48 2.25 -7.45
CA LEU A 385 7.41 1.14 -6.52
C LEU A 385 5.99 0.63 -6.44
N TRP A 386 5.74 -0.56 -6.99
CA TRP A 386 4.45 -1.21 -6.83
C TRP A 386 4.38 -1.92 -5.49
N ARG A 387 3.57 -1.43 -4.57
CA ARG A 387 3.39 -2.11 -3.28
C ARG A 387 2.25 -3.13 -3.33
N THR A 388 2.36 -4.08 -2.41
CA THR A 388 1.29 -5.04 -2.12
C THR A 388 -0.03 -4.31 -1.82
N LEU A 389 -1.13 -4.82 -2.36
CA LEU A 389 -2.46 -4.23 -2.16
C LEU A 389 -2.87 -4.33 -0.69
N HIS A 390 -3.39 -3.22 -0.15
CA HIS A 390 -4.07 -3.20 1.13
C HIS A 390 -5.20 -4.23 1.17
N MET A 391 -5.32 -4.95 2.29
CA MET A 391 -6.38 -5.94 2.50
C MET A 391 -7.29 -5.54 3.66
N ALA A 392 -8.52 -5.16 3.32
CA ALA A 392 -9.55 -4.97 4.33
C ALA A 392 -10.11 -6.33 4.75
N THR A 393 -9.75 -6.81 5.96
CA THR A 393 -10.23 -8.10 6.50
C THR A 393 -11.69 -8.06 6.99
N THR A 394 -12.25 -6.87 7.25
CA THR A 394 -13.50 -6.72 8.01
C THR A 394 -14.68 -6.10 7.25
N VAL A 395 -14.45 -5.46 6.10
CA VAL A 395 -15.55 -4.80 5.36
C VAL A 395 -16.35 -5.86 4.59
N GLY A 396 -17.43 -6.34 5.20
CA GLY A 396 -18.53 -7.03 4.51
C GLY A 396 -18.22 -8.43 3.95
N LYS A 397 -17.78 -9.41 4.75
CA LYS A 397 -17.54 -10.80 4.27
C LYS A 397 -16.65 -10.90 3.01
N TRP A 398 -15.85 -9.88 2.68
CA TRP A 398 -14.93 -9.95 1.54
C TRP A 398 -13.85 -10.98 1.83
N PRO A 399 -13.73 -12.05 1.04
CA PRO A 399 -12.75 -13.07 1.37
C PRO A 399 -11.36 -12.58 1.01
N LEU A 400 -10.44 -12.68 1.97
CA LEU A 400 -9.03 -12.36 1.81
C LEU A 400 -8.41 -12.97 0.55
N ASN A 401 -8.86 -14.18 0.19
CA ASN A 401 -8.48 -14.89 -1.04
C ASN A 401 -8.71 -14.09 -2.32
N LYS A 402 -9.71 -13.18 -2.34
CA LYS A 402 -9.93 -12.27 -3.47
C LYS A 402 -8.74 -11.34 -3.64
N GLN A 403 -8.44 -10.55 -2.63
CA GLN A 403 -7.42 -9.52 -2.66
C GLN A 403 -6.03 -10.14 -2.90
N TYR A 404 -5.75 -11.32 -2.35
CA TYR A 404 -4.56 -12.10 -2.69
C TYR A 404 -4.45 -12.37 -4.20
N ALA A 405 -5.51 -12.90 -4.83
CA ALA A 405 -5.46 -13.17 -6.27
C ALA A 405 -5.21 -11.91 -7.11
N GLN A 406 -5.77 -10.76 -6.70
CA GLN A 406 -5.56 -9.47 -7.39
C GLN A 406 -4.12 -8.99 -7.26
N ASN A 407 -3.57 -9.12 -6.05
CA ASN A 407 -2.21 -8.76 -5.75
C ASN A 407 -1.23 -9.60 -6.57
N GLU A 408 -1.45 -10.91 -6.66
CA GLU A 408 -0.57 -11.80 -7.42
C GLU A 408 -0.58 -11.48 -8.92
N ILE A 409 -1.75 -11.18 -9.51
CA ILE A 409 -1.82 -10.75 -10.92
C ILE A 409 -1.06 -9.44 -11.12
N ALA A 410 -1.27 -8.46 -10.23
CA ALA A 410 -0.59 -7.18 -10.31
C ALA A 410 0.95 -7.31 -10.19
N HIS A 411 1.43 -8.08 -9.22
CA HIS A 411 2.86 -8.34 -9.03
C HIS A 411 3.46 -8.99 -10.27
N ARG A 412 2.81 -10.04 -10.81
CA ARG A 412 3.27 -10.69 -12.04
C ARG A 412 3.37 -9.71 -13.20
N VAL A 413 2.38 -8.84 -13.39
CA VAL A 413 2.41 -7.83 -14.46
C VAL A 413 3.60 -6.88 -14.27
N VAL A 414 3.79 -6.37 -13.06
CA VAL A 414 4.89 -5.44 -12.73
C VAL A 414 6.26 -6.10 -12.93
N GLU A 415 6.43 -7.34 -12.48
CA GLU A 415 7.67 -8.11 -12.68
C GLU A 415 7.96 -8.33 -14.18
N VAL A 416 6.94 -8.64 -14.98
CA VAL A 416 7.11 -8.80 -16.43
C VAL A 416 7.44 -7.46 -17.10
N LEU A 417 6.81 -6.35 -16.71
CA LEU A 417 7.14 -5.00 -17.22
C LEU A 417 8.57 -4.60 -16.86
N GLN A 418 9.01 -4.90 -15.64
CA GLN A 418 10.38 -4.65 -15.20
C GLN A 418 11.38 -5.50 -16.01
N ALA A 419 11.08 -6.78 -16.23
CA ALA A 419 11.89 -7.65 -17.07
C ALA A 419 11.93 -7.20 -18.54
N GLU A 420 10.80 -6.74 -19.08
CA GLU A 420 10.71 -6.13 -20.42
C GLU A 420 11.61 -4.90 -20.52
N GLY A 421 11.59 -4.02 -19.51
CA GLY A 421 12.47 -2.86 -19.37
C GLY A 421 13.95 -3.23 -19.45
N ARG A 422 14.40 -4.12 -18.55
CA ARG A 422 15.81 -4.60 -18.51
C ARG A 422 16.25 -5.22 -19.83
N ALA A 423 15.35 -5.95 -20.49
CA ALA A 423 15.65 -6.55 -21.79
C ALA A 423 15.81 -5.50 -22.89
N ALA A 424 14.95 -4.47 -22.88
CA ALA A 424 15.01 -3.38 -23.86
C ALA A 424 16.27 -2.52 -23.70
N GLU A 425 16.70 -2.29 -22.46
CA GLU A 425 17.87 -1.50 -22.09
C GLU A 425 19.19 -2.20 -22.45
N SER A 426 19.35 -3.47 -22.09
CA SER A 426 20.57 -4.26 -22.38
C SER A 426 20.74 -4.62 -23.87
N GLY A 427 19.64 -4.70 -24.62
CA GLY A 427 19.61 -4.73 -26.08
C GLY A 427 20.02 -6.00 -26.80
N SER A 428 21.05 -6.71 -26.34
CA SER A 428 21.38 -8.06 -26.80
C SER A 428 20.32 -9.09 -26.38
N THR A 429 19.55 -8.78 -25.33
CA THR A 429 18.56 -9.69 -24.75
C THR A 429 17.13 -9.41 -25.23
N TRP A 430 16.86 -8.28 -25.90
CA TRP A 430 15.49 -7.89 -26.29
C TRP A 430 14.82 -8.90 -27.24
N SER A 431 15.52 -9.28 -28.31
CA SER A 431 14.99 -10.24 -29.30
C SER A 431 14.72 -11.60 -28.67
N ASP A 432 15.64 -12.05 -27.80
CA ASP A 432 15.53 -13.29 -27.04
C ASP A 432 14.36 -13.27 -26.06
N TRP A 433 14.23 -12.18 -25.29
CA TRP A 433 13.11 -11.97 -24.37
C TRP A 433 11.79 -12.00 -25.14
N ARG A 434 11.69 -11.28 -26.27
CA ARG A 434 10.47 -11.29 -27.09
C ARG A 434 10.15 -12.68 -27.62
N ALA A 435 11.14 -13.44 -28.08
CA ALA A 435 10.91 -14.78 -28.61
C ALA A 435 10.48 -15.78 -27.53
N LYS A 436 11.00 -15.65 -26.30
CA LYS A 436 10.77 -16.61 -25.20
C LYS A 436 9.57 -16.24 -24.33
N VAL A 437 9.41 -14.96 -24.01
CA VAL A 437 8.44 -14.49 -23.00
C VAL A 437 7.13 -14.11 -23.63
N VAL A 438 7.12 -13.27 -24.68
CA VAL A 438 5.86 -12.76 -25.29
C VAL A 438 4.87 -13.86 -25.68
N PRO A 439 5.27 -15.01 -26.27
CA PRO A 439 4.33 -16.09 -26.59
C PRO A 439 3.68 -16.75 -25.37
N THR A 440 4.26 -16.59 -24.18
CA THR A 440 3.73 -17.10 -22.91
C THR A 440 2.80 -16.11 -22.23
N LEU A 441 2.79 -14.86 -22.69
CA LEU A 441 1.90 -13.81 -22.19
C LEU A 441 0.52 -13.98 -22.81
N GLY A 442 -0.52 -13.67 -22.06
CA GLY A 442 -1.90 -13.74 -22.55
C GLY A 442 -2.15 -12.76 -23.70
N GLN A 443 -3.28 -12.91 -24.39
CA GLN A 443 -3.71 -12.00 -25.48
C GLN A 443 -3.89 -10.53 -25.02
N THR A 444 -3.92 -10.33 -23.71
CA THR A 444 -4.03 -9.06 -23.00
C THR A 444 -2.73 -8.30 -22.86
N TRP A 445 -1.60 -8.91 -23.17
CA TRP A 445 -0.32 -8.23 -23.10
C TRP A 445 -0.16 -7.26 -24.26
N GLU A 446 -0.09 -5.98 -23.94
CA GLU A 446 0.09 -4.95 -24.94
C GLU A 446 1.58 -4.85 -25.28
N THR A 447 1.96 -5.44 -26.41
CA THR A 447 3.33 -5.33 -26.91
C THR A 447 3.61 -3.93 -27.43
N VAL A 448 4.69 -3.33 -26.94
CA VAL A 448 5.21 -2.05 -27.44
C VAL A 448 6.55 -2.27 -28.13
N ASP A 449 6.98 -1.31 -28.96
CA ASP A 449 8.30 -1.39 -29.56
C ASP A 449 9.41 -1.13 -28.52
N ARG A 450 10.64 -1.55 -28.86
CA ARG A 450 11.79 -1.42 -27.97
C ARG A 450 12.07 0.03 -27.58
N LYS A 451 11.85 0.98 -28.50
CA LYS A 451 12.13 2.39 -28.28
C LYS A 451 11.19 2.93 -27.21
N ALA A 452 9.90 2.65 -27.31
CA ALA A 452 8.90 3.04 -26.31
C ALA A 452 9.19 2.44 -24.92
N VAL A 453 9.64 1.18 -24.83
CA VAL A 453 10.04 0.58 -23.55
C VAL A 453 11.25 1.29 -22.95
N ARG A 454 12.28 1.55 -23.76
CA ARG A 454 13.48 2.27 -23.32
C ARG A 454 13.18 3.70 -22.90
N GLU A 455 12.24 4.37 -23.56
CA GLU A 455 11.82 5.71 -23.18
C GLU A 455 11.15 5.72 -21.80
N MET A 456 10.47 4.64 -21.40
CA MET A 456 9.93 4.52 -20.05
C MET A 456 10.99 4.15 -19.00
N GLY A 457 12.04 3.41 -19.36
CA GLY A 457 13.13 3.06 -18.43
C GLY A 457 12.68 2.20 -17.25
N LEU A 458 11.68 1.33 -17.45
CA LEU A 458 11.09 0.55 -16.36
C LEU A 458 12.02 -0.54 -15.80
N GLY A 459 13.14 -0.86 -16.47
CA GLY A 459 14.02 -1.93 -16.00
C GLY A 459 14.67 -1.61 -14.65
N ASP A 460 15.16 -0.37 -14.54
CA ASP A 460 15.83 0.13 -13.33
C ASP A 460 14.88 0.91 -12.42
N ARG A 461 13.88 1.59 -13.00
CA ARG A 461 12.99 2.50 -12.24
C ARG A 461 11.88 1.76 -11.49
N LEU A 462 11.36 0.67 -12.05
CA LEU A 462 10.22 -0.06 -11.50
C LEU A 462 10.69 -1.09 -10.49
N GLY A 463 10.03 -1.18 -9.35
CA GLY A 463 10.27 -2.20 -8.32
C GLY A 463 8.96 -2.67 -7.68
N VAL A 464 9.02 -3.77 -6.94
CA VAL A 464 7.90 -4.31 -6.18
C VAL A 464 8.23 -4.22 -4.69
N LEU A 465 7.29 -3.72 -3.89
CA LEU A 465 7.34 -3.70 -2.43
C LEU A 465 6.48 -4.83 -1.87
N ASP A 466 7.14 -5.93 -1.52
CA ASP A 466 6.52 -7.13 -0.97
C ASP A 466 6.33 -7.09 0.55
N TRP A 467 6.79 -6.04 1.23
CA TRP A 467 6.74 -5.99 2.68
C TRP A 467 5.30 -6.02 3.22
N GLY A 468 4.30 -5.59 2.44
CA GLY A 468 2.89 -5.70 2.82
C GLY A 468 2.46 -7.16 3.04
N LYS A 469 3.09 -8.11 2.34
CA LYS A 469 2.86 -9.54 2.52
C LYS A 469 3.31 -10.06 3.88
N LEU A 470 4.23 -9.35 4.53
CA LEU A 470 4.75 -9.74 5.84
C LEU A 470 3.68 -9.61 6.93
N PHE A 471 2.70 -8.70 6.74
CA PHE A 471 1.60 -8.51 7.68
C PHE A 471 0.48 -9.54 7.53
N PHE A 472 0.50 -10.37 6.48
CA PHE A 472 -0.55 -11.36 6.25
C PHE A 472 -0.62 -12.41 7.35
N GLY A 473 -1.83 -12.65 7.84
CA GLY A 473 -2.10 -13.62 8.90
C GLY A 473 -1.59 -13.19 10.29
N GLN A 474 -1.06 -11.97 10.43
CA GLN A 474 -0.78 -11.40 11.74
C GLN A 474 -2.07 -10.76 12.25
N GLU A 475 -2.81 -11.47 13.12
CA GLU A 475 -3.91 -10.88 13.87
C GLU A 475 -3.35 -9.83 14.82
N VAL A 476 -3.27 -8.60 14.34
CA VAL A 476 -2.90 -7.49 15.19
C VAL A 476 -4.18 -6.94 15.80
N LYS A 477 -4.42 -7.24 17.09
CA LYS A 477 -5.52 -6.68 17.90
C LYS A 477 -5.60 -5.15 17.92
N HIS A 478 -4.62 -4.47 17.31
CA HIS A 478 -4.47 -3.02 17.20
C HIS A 478 -4.41 -2.53 15.75
N THR A 479 -4.92 -3.30 14.79
CA THR A 479 -5.11 -2.84 13.41
C THR A 479 -6.59 -2.55 13.15
N SER A 480 -6.88 -1.54 12.31
CA SER A 480 -8.25 -1.26 11.88
C SER A 480 -8.84 -2.36 10.98
N ASP A 481 -7.96 -3.07 10.28
CA ASP A 481 -8.32 -3.96 9.17
C ASP A 481 -7.39 -5.17 9.01
N GLY A 482 -6.57 -5.49 10.01
CA GLY A 482 -5.63 -6.62 9.97
C GLY A 482 -4.26 -6.28 9.37
N ILE A 483 -4.10 -5.13 8.71
CA ILE A 483 -2.82 -4.73 8.08
C ILE A 483 -2.38 -3.35 8.54
N HIS A 484 -3.32 -2.49 8.92
CA HIS A 484 -3.03 -1.12 9.28
C HIS A 484 -3.05 -0.89 10.77
N PRO A 485 -1.87 -0.94 11.42
CA PRO A 485 -1.82 -0.71 12.83
C PRO A 485 -2.25 0.72 13.13
N HIS A 486 -3.20 0.86 14.05
CA HIS A 486 -3.46 2.13 14.71
C HIS A 486 -2.14 2.63 15.33
N PRO A 487 -1.99 3.94 15.54
CA PRO A 487 -0.93 4.44 16.39
C PRO A 487 -0.89 3.59 17.68
N PRO A 488 0.26 2.96 17.97
CA PRO A 488 1.58 3.31 17.45
C PRO A 488 2.17 2.47 16.31
N GLY A 489 1.54 1.39 15.85
CA GLY A 489 2.22 0.47 14.92
C GLY A 489 2.43 1.02 13.50
N CYS A 490 1.88 2.19 13.16
CA CYS A 490 2.28 2.92 11.95
C CYS A 490 3.79 3.26 11.95
N TRP A 491 4.47 3.17 13.09
CA TRP A 491 5.92 3.33 13.20
C TRP A 491 6.70 2.32 12.33
N ALA A 492 6.41 1.02 12.50
CA ALA A 492 7.09 -0.04 11.75
C ALA A 492 6.85 0.08 10.24
N TYR A 493 5.63 0.48 9.85
CA TYR A 493 5.24 0.71 8.46
C TYR A 493 6.13 1.75 7.77
N TRP A 494 6.34 2.90 8.42
CA TRP A 494 7.17 3.96 7.85
C TRP A 494 8.65 3.57 7.79
N ASN A 495 9.17 2.85 8.79
CA ASN A 495 10.51 2.29 8.72
C ASN A 495 10.69 1.35 7.52
N MET A 496 9.70 0.50 7.23
CA MET A 496 9.70 -0.40 6.07
C MET A 496 9.66 0.35 4.74
N LEU A 497 8.79 1.36 4.65
CA LEU A 497 8.71 2.22 3.46
C LEU A 497 10.04 2.94 3.24
N PHE A 498 10.60 3.59 4.26
CA PHE A 498 11.85 4.33 4.15
C PHE A 498 13.05 3.44 3.84
N ASP A 499 13.12 2.23 4.38
CA ASP A 499 14.16 1.28 3.98
C ASP A 499 14.07 0.91 2.50
N SER A 500 12.85 0.67 2.03
CA SER A 500 12.58 0.36 0.62
C SER A 500 12.96 1.53 -0.28
N LEU A 501 12.62 2.76 0.13
CA LEU A 501 12.99 3.97 -0.61
C LEU A 501 14.51 4.14 -0.66
N ARG A 502 15.19 4.00 0.47
CA ARG A 502 16.64 4.14 0.55
C ARG A 502 17.34 3.15 -0.36
N ARG A 503 17.03 1.84 -0.25
CA ARG A 503 17.66 0.80 -1.09
C ARG A 503 17.44 1.03 -2.59
N HIS A 504 16.31 1.63 -2.94
CA HIS A 504 15.96 1.86 -4.33
C HIS A 504 16.58 3.16 -4.88
N VAL A 505 16.81 4.17 -4.05
CA VAL A 505 17.49 5.44 -4.40
C VAL A 505 19.02 5.32 -4.36
N GLU A 506 19.53 4.54 -3.40
CA GLU A 506 20.95 4.29 -3.16
C GLU A 506 21.24 2.83 -3.48
N PRO A 507 21.12 2.38 -4.75
CA PRO A 507 21.48 1.02 -5.11
C PRO A 507 22.94 0.79 -4.74
N GLU A 508 23.23 -0.41 -4.24
CA GLU A 508 24.61 -0.80 -3.91
C GLU A 508 25.52 -0.48 -5.10
N LEU A 509 26.58 0.30 -4.85
CA LEU A 509 27.66 0.47 -5.82
C LEU A 509 28.39 -0.89 -5.88
N ASP A 510 27.95 -1.74 -6.80
CA ASP A 510 28.57 -3.04 -7.12
C ASP A 510 30.03 -2.90 -7.58
#